data_AF-A0A845WIR5-F1
#
_entry.id   AF-A0A845WIR5-F1
#
_cell.length_a   1.000
_cell.length_b   1.000
_cell.length_c   1.000
_cell.angle_alpha   90.00
_cell.angle_beta   90.00
_cell.angle_gamma   90.00
#
_symmetry.space_group_name_H-M   'P 1'
#
loop_
_entity.id
_entity.type
_entity.pdbx_description
1 polymer ?
#
loop_
_entity_poly.entity_id
_entity_poly.type
_entity_poly.pdbx_seq_one_letter_code
_entity_poly.pdbx_strand_id
1 'polypeptide(L)'
;MVSSSAIDTFNQSYFDRQDIDLYYRRVLSEHSHCGLFVHPDEDVHVGKKRTTDYMASLLPFNQNSHLLDLGSGYGGAARYIAKEFGCQVSCINLSEQQNAINIERNQEEGLSDLVHVHQGSFETLPFPDSTFNAAWAQDSLFYSDTQLQAFREAHRVLVKGGEFLACTYFFSGDYPSPEEVDKVVDWYTGGGIHKVYILHIDDYRKVAQEIGMAEVQVIDLTHHVSVNYLQILKKMEEIQADEQLWSDEFFEKKKQRLLDCSEVGKSGLVQWGMLHYRKEN
;
A
#
# COMPACT_ATOMS: atom_id res chain seq x y z
N MET A 1 -10.50 -19.30 -13.37
CA MET A 1 -9.57 -18.88 -12.31
C MET A 1 -8.18 -18.88 -12.91
N VAL A 2 -7.64 -17.70 -13.18
CA VAL A 2 -6.21 -17.54 -13.46
C VAL A 2 -5.52 -17.75 -12.11
N SER A 3 -4.50 -18.60 -12.02
CA SER A 3 -3.77 -18.80 -10.75
C SER A 3 -3.17 -17.47 -10.29
N SER A 4 -3.12 -17.24 -8.98
CA SER A 4 -2.57 -16.01 -8.38
C SER A 4 -1.18 -15.65 -8.94
N SER A 5 -0.36 -16.67 -9.22
CA SER A 5 0.96 -16.51 -9.87
C SER A 5 0.95 -15.74 -11.20
N ALA A 6 -0.09 -15.88 -12.03
CA ALA A 6 -0.19 -15.17 -13.30
C ALA A 6 -0.72 -13.74 -13.15
N ILE A 7 -1.44 -13.44 -12.06
CA ILE A 7 -1.86 -12.08 -11.70
C ILE A 7 -0.68 -11.32 -11.11
N ASP A 8 0.06 -11.95 -10.20
CA ASP A 8 1.30 -11.40 -9.64
C ASP A 8 2.29 -11.07 -10.76
N THR A 9 2.47 -11.98 -11.73
CA THR A 9 3.33 -11.74 -12.90
C THR A 9 2.83 -10.56 -13.75
N PHE A 10 1.51 -10.42 -13.94
CA PHE A 10 0.93 -9.33 -14.71
C PHE A 10 1.15 -7.97 -14.03
N ASN A 11 0.85 -7.87 -12.74
CA ASN A 11 1.07 -6.65 -11.97
C ASN A 11 2.57 -6.33 -11.86
N GLN A 12 3.42 -7.32 -11.64
CA GLN A 12 4.88 -7.14 -11.66
C GLN A 12 5.35 -6.52 -12.98
N SER A 13 4.89 -7.04 -14.12
CA SER A 13 5.26 -6.50 -15.43
C SER A 13 4.86 -5.04 -15.64
N TYR A 14 3.79 -4.58 -14.99
CA TYR A 14 3.40 -3.17 -14.98
C TYR A 14 4.38 -2.31 -14.17
N PHE A 15 4.74 -2.75 -12.96
CA PHE A 15 5.64 -1.99 -12.07
C PHE A 15 7.08 -1.94 -12.58
N ASP A 16 7.52 -2.94 -13.34
CA ASP A 16 8.88 -3.01 -13.89
C ASP A 16 9.05 -2.17 -15.19
N ARG A 17 7.99 -1.52 -15.69
CA ARG A 17 8.09 -0.61 -16.85
C ARG A 17 8.87 0.66 -16.50
N GLN A 18 9.78 1.07 -17.38
CA GLN A 18 10.64 2.25 -17.16
C GLN A 18 9.87 3.56 -16.95
N ASP A 19 8.80 3.81 -17.70
CA ASP A 19 7.98 5.01 -17.58
C ASP A 19 7.17 5.05 -16.27
N ILE A 20 6.73 3.87 -15.81
CA ILE A 20 6.10 3.68 -14.50
C ILE A 20 7.13 3.89 -13.39
N ASP A 21 8.29 3.24 -13.45
CA ASP A 21 9.36 3.44 -12.47
C ASP A 21 9.79 4.91 -12.36
N LEU A 22 9.93 5.63 -13.48
CA LEU A 22 10.19 7.08 -13.48
C LEU A 22 9.07 7.86 -12.80
N TYR A 23 7.81 7.54 -13.07
CA TYR A 23 6.67 8.14 -12.37
C TYR A 23 6.72 7.89 -10.86
N TYR A 24 6.98 6.66 -10.43
CA TYR A 24 7.09 6.34 -9.00
C TYR A 24 8.24 7.12 -8.36
N ARG A 25 9.45 7.08 -8.94
CA ARG A 25 10.63 7.75 -8.37
C ARG A 25 10.54 9.27 -8.35
N ARG A 26 9.93 9.89 -9.37
CA ARG A 26 9.90 11.36 -9.53
C ARG A 26 8.67 12.01 -8.91
N VAL A 27 7.50 11.37 -9.01
CA VAL A 27 6.22 11.94 -8.55
C VAL A 27 5.83 11.45 -7.16
N LEU A 28 6.02 10.15 -6.87
CA LEU A 28 5.62 9.56 -5.59
C LEU A 28 6.79 9.49 -4.58
N SER A 29 8.01 9.45 -5.10
CA SER A 29 9.26 9.44 -4.33
C SER A 29 9.28 8.30 -3.30
N GLU A 30 9.62 8.59 -2.04
CA GLU A 30 9.79 7.61 -0.97
C GLU A 30 8.49 6.93 -0.51
N HIS A 31 7.33 7.58 -0.69
CA HIS A 31 6.04 7.13 -0.15
C HIS A 31 5.01 6.94 -1.27
N SER A 32 4.72 5.69 -1.63
CA SER A 32 3.90 5.36 -2.80
C SER A 32 2.43 5.02 -2.49
N HIS A 33 1.88 5.56 -1.41
CA HIS A 33 0.49 5.36 -0.95
C HIS A 33 -0.31 6.68 -0.94
N CYS A 34 -1.59 6.67 -0.60
CA CYS A 34 -2.39 7.88 -0.48
C CYS A 34 -1.98 8.73 0.73
N GLY A 35 -2.12 10.05 0.59
CA GLY A 35 -1.78 11.03 1.62
C GLY A 35 -2.96 11.49 2.48
N LEU A 36 -2.68 11.94 3.70
CA LEU A 36 -3.62 12.68 4.55
C LEU A 36 -3.36 14.18 4.41
N PHE A 37 -4.38 14.97 4.11
CA PHE A 37 -4.25 16.39 3.78
C PHE A 37 -5.04 17.27 4.77
N VAL A 38 -4.37 18.25 5.36
CA VAL A 38 -4.98 19.29 6.21
C VAL A 38 -5.51 20.41 5.31
N HIS A 39 -4.76 20.76 4.26
CA HIS A 39 -5.19 21.70 3.24
C HIS A 39 -5.07 21.06 1.85
N PRO A 40 -6.00 21.38 0.92
CA PRO A 40 -6.00 20.77 -0.40
C PRO A 40 -4.77 21.14 -1.25
N ASP A 41 -4.03 22.18 -0.90
CA ASP A 41 -2.87 22.69 -1.64
C ASP A 41 -1.52 22.20 -1.09
N GLU A 42 -1.50 21.35 -0.06
CA GLU A 42 -0.24 20.80 0.48
C GLU A 42 0.49 19.94 -0.56
N ASP A 43 1.83 19.98 -0.51
CA ASP A 43 2.66 19.09 -1.34
C ASP A 43 2.29 17.62 -1.07
N VAL A 44 2.20 16.86 -2.15
CA VAL A 44 1.78 15.45 -2.11
C VAL A 44 2.63 14.61 -1.15
N HIS A 45 3.93 14.88 -1.03
CA HIS A 45 4.85 14.12 -0.17
C HIS A 45 4.60 14.41 1.30
N VAL A 46 4.18 15.63 1.65
CA VAL A 46 3.80 15.97 3.03
C VAL A 46 2.58 15.17 3.44
N GLY A 47 1.56 15.13 2.57
CA GLY A 47 0.36 14.34 2.84
C GLY A 47 0.64 12.85 2.95
N LYS A 48 1.48 12.32 2.05
CA LYS A 48 1.94 10.93 2.07
C LYS A 48 2.68 10.59 3.36
N LYS A 49 3.71 11.36 3.74
CA LYS A 49 4.43 11.14 4.99
C LYS A 49 3.48 11.14 6.20
N ARG A 50 2.50 12.04 6.23
CA ARG A 50 1.49 12.11 7.30
C ARG A 50 0.68 10.82 7.43
N THR A 51 0.39 10.10 6.35
CA THR A 51 -0.23 8.77 6.42
C THR A 51 0.66 7.78 7.16
N THR A 52 1.95 7.73 6.82
CA THR A 52 2.92 6.85 7.50
C THR A 52 3.08 7.21 8.97
N ASP A 53 3.17 8.51 9.28
CA ASP A 53 3.25 9.01 10.67
C ASP A 53 1.99 8.60 11.46
N TYR A 54 0.81 8.72 10.86
CA TYR A 54 -0.44 8.34 11.51
C TYR A 54 -0.50 6.83 11.75
N MET A 55 -0.18 6.01 10.74
CA MET A 55 -0.11 4.56 10.92
C MET A 55 0.88 4.16 12.00
N ALA A 56 2.05 4.80 12.05
CA ALA A 56 3.07 4.53 13.06
C ALA A 56 2.58 4.87 14.47
N SER A 57 1.79 5.96 14.63
CA SER A 57 1.22 6.36 15.91
C SER A 57 0.17 5.38 16.47
N LEU A 58 -0.39 4.51 15.62
CA LEU A 58 -1.40 3.53 15.99
C LEU A 58 -0.79 2.19 16.45
N LEU A 59 0.51 1.99 16.24
CA LEU A 59 1.22 0.75 16.57
C LEU A 59 2.21 0.99 17.74
N PRO A 60 2.45 -0.01 18.59
CA PRO A 60 3.28 0.14 19.79
C PRO A 60 4.78 0.04 19.48
N PHE A 61 5.31 0.89 18.59
CA PHE A 61 6.72 0.87 18.19
C PHE A 61 7.67 1.31 19.30
N ASN A 62 8.76 0.57 19.43
CA ASN A 62 9.95 0.94 20.19
C ASN A 62 11.19 0.26 19.58
N GLN A 63 12.39 0.55 20.10
CA GLN A 63 13.66 0.00 19.60
C GLN A 63 13.76 -1.54 19.61
N ASN A 64 12.94 -2.22 20.41
CA ASN A 64 12.89 -3.68 20.46
C ASN A 64 11.80 -4.28 19.56
N SER A 65 11.02 -3.44 18.87
CA SER A 65 9.99 -3.90 17.96
C SER A 65 10.59 -4.48 16.68
N HIS A 66 9.92 -5.48 16.14
CA HIS A 66 10.16 -6.01 14.81
C HIS A 66 8.89 -5.87 13.96
N LEU A 67 8.96 -5.04 12.93
CA LEU A 67 7.89 -4.75 11.98
C LEU A 67 8.04 -5.60 10.72
N LEU A 68 6.91 -6.12 10.22
CA LEU A 68 6.79 -6.64 8.86
C LEU A 68 6.10 -5.64 7.94
N ASP A 69 6.77 -5.25 6.87
CA ASP A 69 6.27 -4.37 5.81
C ASP A 69 5.82 -5.16 4.57
N LEU A 70 4.50 -5.34 4.40
CA LEU A 70 3.90 -6.06 3.29
C LEU A 70 3.68 -5.12 2.10
N GLY A 71 4.47 -5.31 1.04
CA GLY A 71 4.44 -4.49 -0.17
C GLY A 71 5.31 -3.24 -0.03
N SER A 72 6.53 -3.42 0.50
CA SER A 72 7.46 -2.35 0.87
C SER A 72 7.94 -1.43 -0.26
N GLY A 73 7.75 -1.81 -1.54
CA GLY A 73 8.22 -1.03 -2.68
C GLY A 73 9.72 -0.70 -2.60
N TYR A 74 10.07 0.59 -2.71
CA TYR A 74 11.44 1.09 -2.57
C TYR A 74 11.91 1.23 -1.10
N GLY A 75 11.08 0.85 -0.12
CA GLY A 75 11.43 0.82 1.31
C GLY A 75 11.46 2.17 2.03
N GLY A 76 10.87 3.24 1.47
CA GLY A 76 10.89 4.56 2.10
C GLY A 76 10.19 4.58 3.47
N ALA A 77 9.04 3.92 3.60
CA ALA A 77 8.36 3.76 4.88
C ALA A 77 9.18 2.94 5.88
N ALA A 78 9.76 1.81 5.44
CA ALA A 78 10.62 0.97 6.27
C ALA A 78 11.84 1.73 6.81
N ARG A 79 12.55 2.50 5.96
CA ARG A 79 13.67 3.34 6.39
C ARG A 79 13.23 4.45 7.34
N TYR A 80 12.11 5.10 7.07
CA TYR A 80 11.55 6.12 7.95
C TYR A 80 11.29 5.54 9.35
N ILE A 81 10.60 4.40 9.44
CA ILE A 81 10.30 3.74 10.72
C ILE A 81 11.57 3.30 11.46
N ALA A 82 12.51 2.66 10.75
CA ALA A 82 13.77 2.24 11.35
C ALA A 82 14.55 3.43 11.94
N LYS A 83 14.59 4.58 11.25
CA LYS A 83 15.25 5.79 11.75
C LYS A 83 14.53 6.42 12.94
N GLU A 84 13.22 6.55 12.87
CA GLU A 84 12.43 7.26 13.87
C GLU A 84 12.33 6.47 15.19
N PHE A 85 12.15 5.14 15.09
CA PHE A 85 11.86 4.29 16.26
C PHE A 85 13.01 3.37 16.64
N GLY A 86 14.07 3.27 15.82
CA GLY A 86 15.20 2.38 16.06
C GLY A 86 14.86 0.89 16.00
N CYS A 87 13.74 0.53 15.36
CA CYS A 87 13.22 -0.82 15.33
C CYS A 87 13.68 -1.60 14.08
N GLN A 88 13.60 -2.92 14.13
CA GLN A 88 13.87 -3.76 12.97
C GLN A 88 12.66 -3.78 12.04
N VAL A 89 12.91 -3.76 10.73
CA VAL A 89 11.88 -3.83 9.69
C VAL A 89 12.25 -4.89 8.67
N SER A 90 11.41 -5.90 8.52
CA SER A 90 11.49 -6.87 7.42
C SER A 90 10.52 -6.47 6.32
N CYS A 91 11.05 -6.26 5.12
CA CYS A 91 10.31 -5.86 3.93
C CYS A 91 9.98 -7.07 3.07
N ILE A 92 8.72 -7.23 2.67
CA ILE A 92 8.28 -8.19 1.64
C ILE A 92 7.81 -7.44 0.42
N ASN A 93 8.34 -7.78 -0.75
CA ASN A 93 7.91 -7.19 -2.02
C ASN A 93 8.24 -8.10 -3.21
N LEU A 94 7.40 -8.06 -4.25
CA LEU A 94 7.50 -8.92 -5.42
C LEU A 94 8.57 -8.46 -6.42
N SER A 95 8.72 -7.14 -6.62
CA SER A 95 9.62 -6.60 -7.65
C SER A 95 11.09 -6.68 -7.22
N GLU A 96 11.86 -7.48 -7.96
CA GLU A 96 13.31 -7.62 -7.78
C GLU A 96 14.03 -6.28 -7.96
N GLN A 97 13.60 -5.46 -8.92
CA GLN A 97 14.18 -4.15 -9.19
C GLN A 97 13.99 -3.18 -8.01
N GLN A 98 12.78 -3.10 -7.47
CA GLN A 98 12.51 -2.26 -6.30
C GLN A 98 13.27 -2.76 -5.06
N ASN A 99 13.39 -4.08 -4.91
CA ASN A 99 14.15 -4.69 -3.82
C ASN A 99 15.65 -4.35 -3.91
N ALA A 100 16.24 -4.39 -5.09
CA ALA A 100 17.63 -4.01 -5.30
C ALA A 100 17.89 -2.55 -4.90
N ILE A 101 17.01 -1.63 -5.31
CA ILE A 101 17.09 -0.20 -4.95
C ILE A 101 16.88 0.00 -3.45
N ASN A 102 15.94 -0.73 -2.83
CA ASN A 102 15.69 -0.69 -1.40
C ASN A 102 16.97 -1.08 -0.63
N ILE A 103 17.61 -2.19 -1.01
CA ILE A 103 18.87 -2.65 -0.40
C ILE A 103 19.98 -1.62 -0.56
N GLU A 104 20.16 -1.06 -1.77
CA GLU A 104 21.17 -0.03 -2.04
C GLU A 104 20.98 1.19 -1.12
N ARG A 105 19.76 1.73 -1.05
CA ARG A 105 19.44 2.89 -0.19
C ARG A 105 19.59 2.59 1.29
N ASN A 106 19.28 1.37 1.72
CA ASN A 106 19.50 0.96 3.11
C ASN A 106 21.00 0.98 3.44
N GLN A 107 21.87 0.59 2.49
CA GLN A 107 23.32 0.68 2.66
C GLN A 107 23.82 2.13 2.69
N GLU A 108 23.35 2.96 1.77
CA GLU A 108 23.72 4.38 1.68
C GLU A 108 23.35 5.16 2.95
N GLU A 109 22.19 4.83 3.55
CA GLU A 109 21.69 5.47 4.76
C GLU A 109 22.20 4.82 6.06
N GLY A 110 23.03 3.76 5.98
CA GLY A 110 23.57 3.06 7.14
C GLY A 110 22.53 2.25 7.94
N LEU A 111 21.48 1.78 7.27
CA LEU A 111 20.33 1.09 7.86
C LEU A 111 20.31 -0.42 7.57
N SER A 112 21.34 -0.99 6.96
CA SER A 112 21.41 -2.42 6.60
C SER A 112 21.20 -3.38 7.79
N ASP A 113 21.50 -2.93 9.00
CA ASP A 113 21.32 -3.70 10.24
C ASP A 113 19.88 -3.63 10.80
N LEU A 114 19.07 -2.69 10.31
CA LEU A 114 17.70 -2.45 10.77
C LEU A 114 16.64 -2.79 9.71
N VAL A 115 16.96 -2.66 8.41
CA VAL A 115 16.01 -2.88 7.32
C VAL A 115 16.47 -4.06 6.45
N HIS A 116 15.70 -5.14 6.47
CA HIS A 116 15.99 -6.37 5.75
C HIS A 116 14.97 -6.60 4.63
N VAL A 117 15.45 -6.83 3.40
CA VAL A 117 14.60 -6.92 2.21
C VAL A 117 14.49 -8.38 1.75
N HIS A 118 13.25 -8.81 1.53
CA HIS A 118 12.91 -10.17 1.12
C HIS A 118 12.01 -10.13 -0.12
N GLN A 119 12.39 -10.87 -1.15
CA GLN A 119 11.51 -11.09 -2.30
C GLN A 119 10.47 -12.15 -1.95
N GLY A 120 9.19 -11.85 -2.14
CA GLY A 120 8.11 -12.78 -1.82
C GLY A 120 6.71 -12.19 -2.04
N SER A 121 5.71 -13.06 -1.98
CA SER A 121 4.29 -12.69 -2.04
C SER A 121 3.65 -12.71 -0.65
N PHE A 122 2.44 -12.16 -0.54
CA PHE A 122 1.68 -12.18 0.72
C PHE A 122 1.09 -13.55 1.04
N GLU A 123 1.06 -14.48 0.07
CA GLU A 123 0.43 -15.79 0.21
C GLU A 123 1.19 -16.72 1.14
N THR A 124 2.51 -16.60 1.13
CA THR A 124 3.41 -17.48 1.88
C THR A 124 4.64 -16.67 2.29
N LEU A 125 4.60 -16.20 3.53
CA LEU A 125 5.68 -15.40 4.10
C LEU A 125 6.83 -16.31 4.54
N PRO A 126 8.09 -15.98 4.20
CA PRO A 126 9.27 -16.79 4.49
C PRO A 126 9.75 -16.62 5.95
N PHE A 127 8.82 -16.50 6.90
CA PHE A 127 9.12 -16.27 8.31
C PHE A 127 8.48 -17.33 9.20
N PRO A 128 9.11 -17.67 10.34
CA PRO A 128 8.50 -18.52 11.36
C PRO A 128 7.25 -17.89 11.97
N ASP A 129 6.43 -18.73 12.58
CA ASP A 129 5.30 -18.30 13.39
C ASP A 129 5.78 -17.41 14.55
N SER A 130 4.98 -16.42 14.95
CA SER A 130 5.26 -15.56 16.11
C SER A 130 6.64 -14.87 16.09
N THR A 131 6.98 -14.25 14.97
CA THR A 131 8.22 -13.49 14.76
C THR A 131 8.06 -11.99 15.03
N PHE A 132 6.96 -11.38 14.54
CA PHE A 132 6.83 -9.92 14.49
C PHE A 132 5.95 -9.37 15.59
N ASN A 133 6.27 -8.17 16.08
CA ASN A 133 5.42 -7.42 17.01
C ASN A 133 4.28 -6.70 16.28
N ALA A 134 4.55 -6.24 15.06
CA ALA A 134 3.56 -5.61 14.21
C ALA A 134 3.79 -6.00 12.75
N ALA A 135 2.71 -6.00 11.99
CA ALA A 135 2.72 -6.10 10.54
C ALA A 135 1.89 -4.95 9.98
N TRP A 136 2.26 -4.43 8.84
CA TRP A 136 1.44 -3.44 8.16
C TRP A 136 1.45 -3.62 6.64
N ALA A 137 0.52 -2.95 5.98
CA ALA A 137 0.43 -2.90 4.53
C ALA A 137 -0.08 -1.50 4.13
N GLN A 138 0.68 -0.74 3.36
CA GLN A 138 0.28 0.60 2.91
C GLN A 138 -0.10 0.57 1.43
N ASP A 139 -1.40 0.56 1.13
CA ASP A 139 -1.94 0.58 -0.24
C ASP A 139 -1.36 -0.54 -1.15
N SER A 140 -1.07 -1.70 -0.57
CA SER A 140 -0.44 -2.82 -1.27
C SER A 140 -1.35 -4.03 -1.43
N LEU A 141 -2.24 -4.30 -0.47
CA LEU A 141 -3.07 -5.51 -0.45
C LEU A 141 -3.97 -5.63 -1.68
N PHE A 142 -4.58 -4.53 -2.12
CA PHE A 142 -5.56 -4.54 -3.21
C PHE A 142 -4.95 -4.89 -4.58
N TYR A 143 -3.62 -4.99 -4.72
CA TYR A 143 -2.97 -5.52 -5.93
C TYR A 143 -2.99 -7.05 -6.03
N SER A 144 -3.48 -7.75 -5.01
CA SER A 144 -3.56 -9.21 -4.97
C SER A 144 -4.99 -9.68 -4.75
N ASP A 145 -5.33 -10.83 -5.32
CA ASP A 145 -6.59 -11.53 -5.03
C ASP A 145 -6.51 -12.37 -3.74
N THR A 146 -5.33 -12.45 -3.11
CA THR A 146 -5.08 -13.25 -1.92
C THR A 146 -5.03 -12.43 -0.62
N GLN A 147 -5.74 -11.30 -0.57
CA GLN A 147 -5.77 -10.42 0.60
C GLN A 147 -6.20 -11.13 1.89
N LEU A 148 -7.21 -12.00 1.82
CA LEU A 148 -7.63 -12.78 2.98
C LEU A 148 -6.55 -13.79 3.40
N GLN A 149 -5.74 -14.30 2.48
CA GLN A 149 -4.58 -15.13 2.80
C GLN A 149 -3.47 -14.29 3.46
N ALA A 150 -3.24 -13.05 3.01
CA ALA A 150 -2.33 -12.12 3.66
C ALA A 150 -2.71 -11.88 5.13
N PHE A 151 -4.00 -11.79 5.45
CA PHE A 151 -4.48 -11.75 6.85
C PHE A 151 -4.11 -13.01 7.64
N ARG A 152 -4.24 -14.20 7.04
CA ARG A 152 -3.86 -15.47 7.69
C ARG A 152 -2.36 -15.55 7.94
N GLU A 153 -1.56 -15.15 6.96
CA GLU A 153 -0.11 -15.14 7.08
C GLU A 153 0.38 -14.08 8.09
N ALA A 154 -0.19 -12.87 8.06
CA ALA A 154 0.08 -11.84 9.06
C ALA A 154 -0.25 -12.36 10.48
N HIS A 155 -1.41 -12.97 10.67
CA HIS A 155 -1.76 -13.62 11.93
C HIS A 155 -0.73 -14.67 12.35
N ARG A 156 -0.32 -15.55 11.43
CA ARG A 156 0.65 -16.63 11.73
C ARG A 156 1.98 -16.06 12.24
N VAL A 157 2.53 -15.07 11.54
CA VAL A 157 3.86 -14.51 11.85
C VAL A 157 3.85 -13.48 12.97
N LEU A 158 2.70 -12.95 13.37
CA LEU A 158 2.60 -12.06 14.53
C LEU A 158 2.73 -12.84 15.86
N VAL A 159 3.40 -12.25 16.84
CA VAL A 159 3.35 -12.73 18.23
C VAL A 159 1.96 -12.56 18.82
N LYS A 160 1.64 -13.28 19.90
CA LYS A 160 0.42 -13.04 20.68
C LYS A 160 0.38 -11.58 21.16
N GLY A 161 -0.73 -10.89 20.92
CA GLY A 161 -0.89 -9.47 21.20
C GLY A 161 -0.27 -8.55 20.13
N GLY A 162 0.36 -9.09 19.09
CA GLY A 162 0.86 -8.32 17.96
C GLY A 162 -0.28 -7.78 17.09
N GLU A 163 0.00 -6.69 16.39
CA GLU A 163 -1.01 -5.91 15.67
C GLU A 163 -0.77 -5.89 14.16
N PHE A 164 -1.85 -5.97 13.39
CA PHE A 164 -1.85 -5.83 11.94
C PHE A 164 -2.62 -4.57 11.54
N LEU A 165 -1.96 -3.68 10.81
CA LEU A 165 -2.56 -2.43 10.34
C LEU A 165 -2.42 -2.31 8.82
N ALA A 166 -3.55 -2.38 8.11
CA ALA A 166 -3.56 -2.22 6.66
C ALA A 166 -4.26 -0.91 6.29
N CYS A 167 -3.64 -0.10 5.43
CA CYS A 167 -4.31 0.96 4.71
C CYS A 167 -4.69 0.42 3.32
N THR A 168 -5.99 0.40 2.99
CA THR A 168 -6.49 -0.21 1.75
C THR A 168 -7.84 0.38 1.35
N TYR A 169 -8.26 0.03 0.13
CA TYR A 169 -9.60 0.28 -0.38
C TYR A 169 -10.52 -0.90 -0.05
N PHE A 170 -11.76 -0.61 0.32
CA PHE A 170 -12.77 -1.62 0.62
C PHE A 170 -14.19 -1.09 0.36
N PHE A 171 -15.11 -2.00 0.05
CA PHE A 171 -16.54 -1.70 0.05
C PHE A 171 -17.10 -1.75 1.47
N SER A 172 -18.15 -0.97 1.73
CA SER A 172 -18.84 -0.95 3.02
C SER A 172 -20.34 -0.75 2.83
N GLY A 173 -21.13 -1.14 3.83
CA GLY A 173 -22.59 -1.08 3.75
C GLY A 173 -23.15 -2.33 3.09
N ASP A 174 -23.99 -2.14 2.07
CA ASP A 174 -24.48 -3.25 1.27
C ASP A 174 -23.37 -3.76 0.33
N TYR A 175 -23.37 -5.06 0.07
CA TYR A 175 -22.45 -5.63 -0.93
C TYR A 175 -22.70 -5.01 -2.30
N PRO A 176 -21.64 -4.57 -3.02
CA PRO A 176 -21.79 -3.94 -4.32
C PRO A 176 -22.31 -4.96 -5.35
N SER A 177 -23.09 -4.47 -6.30
CA SER A 177 -23.42 -5.21 -7.52
C SER A 177 -22.17 -5.44 -8.38
N PRO A 178 -22.16 -6.46 -9.27
CA PRO A 178 -21.05 -6.66 -10.20
C PRO A 178 -20.72 -5.43 -11.05
N GLU A 179 -21.73 -4.64 -11.45
CA GLU A 179 -21.54 -3.41 -12.22
C GLU A 179 -20.80 -2.31 -11.42
N GLU A 180 -21.11 -2.17 -10.13
CA GLU A 180 -20.41 -1.23 -9.24
C GLU A 180 -18.96 -1.66 -9.02
N VAL A 181 -18.71 -2.98 -8.87
CA VAL A 181 -17.35 -3.51 -8.77
C VAL A 181 -16.57 -3.20 -10.05
N ASP A 182 -17.11 -3.54 -11.21
CA ASP A 182 -16.45 -3.31 -12.51
C ASP A 182 -16.15 -1.82 -12.72
N LYS A 183 -17.08 -0.94 -12.37
CA LYS A 183 -16.90 0.51 -12.48
C LYS A 183 -15.75 1.03 -11.62
N VAL A 184 -15.67 0.61 -10.35
CA VAL A 184 -14.58 1.05 -9.47
C VAL A 184 -13.24 0.47 -9.93
N VAL A 185 -13.21 -0.81 -10.29
CA VAL A 185 -11.99 -1.46 -10.82
C VAL A 185 -11.53 -0.76 -12.09
N ASP A 186 -12.43 -0.35 -12.98
CA ASP A 186 -12.08 0.37 -14.21
C ASP A 186 -11.44 1.74 -13.90
N TRP A 187 -11.99 2.51 -12.96
CA TRP A 187 -11.39 3.78 -12.51
C TRP A 187 -9.95 3.63 -12.01
N TYR A 188 -9.64 2.56 -11.25
CA TYR A 188 -8.28 2.30 -10.80
C TYR A 188 -7.36 1.82 -11.91
N THR A 189 -7.86 0.92 -12.74
CA THR A 189 -7.02 0.17 -13.69
C THR A 189 -6.86 0.87 -15.05
N GLY A 190 -7.72 1.84 -15.36
CA GLY A 190 -7.77 2.55 -16.62
C GLY A 190 -7.99 1.60 -17.80
N GLY A 191 -8.97 0.69 -17.70
CA GLY A 191 -9.21 -0.35 -18.69
C GLY A 191 -8.27 -1.57 -18.58
N GLY A 192 -7.85 -1.95 -17.36
CA GLY A 192 -7.14 -3.22 -17.13
C GLY A 192 -5.63 -3.20 -17.38
N ILE A 193 -4.98 -2.03 -17.30
CA ILE A 193 -3.51 -1.89 -17.46
C ILE A 193 -2.74 -2.58 -16.30
N HIS A 194 -3.42 -2.78 -15.18
CA HIS A 194 -3.03 -3.63 -14.04
C HIS A 194 -4.32 -4.15 -13.39
N LYS A 195 -4.23 -5.04 -12.41
CA LYS A 195 -5.39 -5.61 -11.71
C LYS A 195 -5.45 -5.16 -10.26
N VAL A 196 -6.65 -4.82 -9.82
CA VAL A 196 -6.95 -4.54 -8.42
C VAL A 196 -8.14 -5.39 -7.97
N TYR A 197 -8.17 -5.67 -6.68
CA TYR A 197 -9.22 -6.42 -6.00
C TYR A 197 -9.63 -5.63 -4.78
N ILE A 198 -10.91 -5.27 -4.71
CA ILE A 198 -11.47 -4.54 -3.58
C ILE A 198 -12.49 -5.47 -2.94
N LEU A 199 -12.25 -5.85 -1.69
CA LEU A 199 -13.16 -6.73 -0.95
C LEU A 199 -14.16 -5.90 -0.14
N HIS A 200 -15.22 -6.55 0.30
CA HIS A 200 -16.12 -5.96 1.27
C HIS A 200 -15.50 -6.02 2.67
N ILE A 201 -15.75 -4.99 3.49
CA ILE A 201 -15.21 -4.93 4.86
C ILE A 201 -15.55 -6.18 5.69
N ASP A 202 -16.74 -6.74 5.49
CA ASP A 202 -17.18 -7.92 6.23
C ASP A 202 -16.43 -9.20 5.84
N ASP A 203 -15.81 -9.25 4.65
CA ASP A 203 -14.95 -10.38 4.27
C ASP A 203 -13.65 -10.37 5.11
N TYR A 204 -13.08 -9.18 5.37
CA TYR A 204 -11.94 -9.03 6.27
C TYR A 204 -12.31 -9.35 7.72
N ARG A 205 -13.47 -8.87 8.20
CA ARG A 205 -13.94 -9.15 9.57
C ARG A 205 -14.17 -10.64 9.78
N LYS A 206 -14.77 -11.30 8.80
CA LYS A 206 -15.01 -12.75 8.84
C LYS A 206 -13.69 -13.52 8.93
N VAL A 207 -12.72 -13.23 8.07
CA VAL A 207 -11.42 -13.92 8.15
C VAL A 207 -10.68 -13.60 9.45
N ALA A 208 -10.75 -12.36 9.93
CA ALA A 208 -10.14 -11.96 11.20
C ALA A 208 -10.73 -12.75 12.38
N GLN A 209 -12.06 -12.90 12.43
CA GLN A 209 -12.72 -13.71 13.45
C GLN A 209 -12.32 -15.19 13.35
N GLU A 210 -12.28 -15.76 12.14
CA GLU A 210 -11.90 -17.16 11.91
C GLU A 210 -10.48 -17.47 12.43
N ILE A 211 -9.55 -16.53 12.28
CA ILE A 211 -8.14 -16.71 12.67
C ILE A 211 -7.81 -16.19 14.07
N GLY A 212 -8.75 -15.62 14.81
CA GLY A 212 -8.51 -15.13 16.18
C GLY A 212 -7.84 -13.76 16.26
N MET A 213 -8.17 -12.87 15.32
CA MET A 213 -7.81 -11.46 15.37
C MET A 213 -9.01 -10.59 15.76
N ALA A 214 -8.85 -9.79 16.81
CA ALA A 214 -9.86 -8.82 17.24
C ALA A 214 -9.73 -7.51 16.43
N GLU A 215 -10.85 -6.96 15.98
CA GLU A 215 -10.91 -5.61 15.39
C GLU A 215 -10.61 -4.58 16.49
N VAL A 216 -9.53 -3.82 16.31
CA VAL A 216 -9.17 -2.71 17.20
C VAL A 216 -9.92 -1.45 16.76
N GLN A 217 -9.87 -1.15 15.46
CA GLN A 217 -10.59 -0.02 14.85
C GLN A 217 -10.61 -0.15 13.33
N VAL A 218 -11.61 0.50 12.73
CA VAL A 218 -11.64 0.81 11.30
C VAL A 218 -11.79 2.31 11.15
N ILE A 219 -10.89 2.93 10.39
CA ILE A 219 -10.84 4.38 10.20
C ILE A 219 -11.15 4.68 8.73
N ASP A 220 -12.23 5.43 8.48
CA ASP A 220 -12.55 5.95 7.16
C ASP A 220 -11.78 7.25 6.88
N LEU A 221 -10.97 7.23 5.83
CA LEU A 221 -10.13 8.34 5.37
C LEU A 221 -10.45 8.73 3.92
N THR A 222 -11.59 8.29 3.38
CA THR A 222 -11.99 8.41 1.97
C THR A 222 -11.96 9.85 1.47
N HIS A 223 -12.26 10.81 2.35
CA HIS A 223 -12.25 12.24 2.02
C HIS A 223 -10.88 12.77 1.55
N HIS A 224 -9.78 12.04 1.78
CA HIS A 224 -8.46 12.40 1.27
C HIS A 224 -8.17 11.87 -0.14
N VAL A 225 -8.91 10.86 -0.62
CA VAL A 225 -8.62 10.15 -1.88
C VAL A 225 -8.61 11.11 -3.08
N SER A 226 -9.64 11.95 -3.20
CA SER A 226 -9.72 12.90 -4.32
C SER A 226 -8.57 13.92 -4.28
N VAL A 227 -8.28 14.49 -3.11
CA VAL A 227 -7.18 15.46 -2.94
C VAL A 227 -5.84 14.81 -3.26
N ASN A 228 -5.63 13.57 -2.81
CA ASN A 228 -4.42 12.80 -3.11
C ASN A 228 -4.16 12.70 -4.61
N TYR A 229 -5.14 12.23 -5.39
CA TYR A 229 -4.95 12.06 -6.83
C TYR A 229 -4.78 13.39 -7.57
N LEU A 230 -5.46 14.45 -7.13
CA LEU A 230 -5.27 15.79 -7.69
C LEU A 230 -3.89 16.38 -7.37
N GLN A 231 -3.34 16.15 -6.17
CA GLN A 231 -1.99 16.59 -5.83
C GLN A 231 -0.90 15.78 -6.56
N ILE A 232 -1.13 14.48 -6.78
CA ILE A 232 -0.26 13.67 -7.65
C ILE A 232 -0.28 14.23 -9.08
N LEU A 233 -1.46 14.55 -9.62
CA LEU A 233 -1.58 15.12 -10.97
C LEU A 233 -0.86 16.46 -11.06
N LYS A 234 -1.10 17.37 -10.13
CA LYS A 234 -0.41 18.67 -10.07
C LYS A 234 1.10 18.50 -10.08
N LYS A 235 1.64 17.60 -9.24
CA LYS A 235 3.08 17.34 -9.19
C LYS A 235 3.62 16.77 -10.51
N MET A 236 2.87 15.88 -11.14
CA MET A 236 3.21 15.31 -12.44
C MET A 236 3.20 16.38 -13.54
N GLU A 237 2.23 17.30 -13.53
CA GLU A 237 2.16 18.44 -14.46
C GLU A 237 3.35 19.40 -14.29
N GLU A 238 3.71 19.73 -13.05
CA GLU A 238 4.90 20.55 -12.74
C GLU A 238 6.19 19.94 -13.29
N ILE A 239 6.42 18.65 -13.04
CA ILE A 239 7.61 17.93 -13.51
C ILE A 239 7.62 17.82 -15.04
N GLN A 240 6.49 17.49 -15.67
CA GLN A 240 6.43 17.38 -17.13
C GLN A 240 6.68 18.73 -17.81
N ALA A 241 6.19 19.84 -17.24
CA ALA A 241 6.39 21.18 -17.78
C ALA A 241 7.86 21.62 -17.75
N ASP A 242 8.63 21.20 -16.73
CA ASP A 242 10.03 21.57 -16.55
C ASP A 242 10.99 20.57 -17.25
N GLU A 243 10.77 19.27 -17.06
CA GLU A 243 11.73 18.23 -17.40
C GLU A 243 11.36 17.40 -18.65
N GLN A 244 10.10 17.47 -19.12
CA GLN A 244 9.59 16.70 -20.28
C GLN A 244 9.91 15.19 -20.20
N LEU A 245 9.77 14.59 -19.02
CA LEU A 245 10.21 13.22 -18.75
C LEU A 245 9.40 12.13 -19.48
N TRP A 246 8.13 12.38 -19.78
CA TRP A 246 7.23 11.40 -20.40
C TRP A 246 6.83 11.80 -21.81
N SER A 247 6.47 10.79 -22.63
CA SER A 247 5.82 11.04 -23.92
C SER A 247 4.42 11.63 -23.70
N ASP A 248 3.95 12.44 -24.65
CA ASP A 248 2.59 13.02 -24.61
C ASP A 248 1.51 11.95 -24.44
N GLU A 249 1.65 10.81 -25.14
CA GLU A 249 0.71 9.70 -25.02
C GLU A 249 0.66 9.12 -23.60
N PHE A 250 1.82 8.89 -22.97
CA PHE A 250 1.86 8.38 -21.60
C PHE A 250 1.27 9.40 -20.63
N PHE A 251 1.68 10.66 -20.78
CA PHE A 251 1.29 11.75 -19.90
C PHE A 251 -0.22 11.95 -19.89
N GLU A 252 -0.85 12.06 -21.07
CA GLU A 252 -2.30 12.26 -21.19
C GLU A 252 -3.10 11.06 -20.66
N LYS A 253 -2.66 9.82 -20.97
CA LYS A 253 -3.31 8.62 -20.41
C LYS A 253 -3.22 8.58 -18.89
N LYS A 254 -2.06 8.90 -18.32
CA LYS A 254 -1.86 8.90 -16.87
C LYS A 254 -2.65 10.01 -16.20
N LYS A 255 -2.70 11.19 -16.81
CA LYS A 255 -3.52 12.33 -16.35
C LYS A 255 -5.00 11.96 -16.28
N GLN A 256 -5.56 11.40 -17.35
CA GLN A 256 -6.96 10.97 -17.35
C GLN A 256 -7.20 9.94 -16.23
N ARG A 257 -6.29 8.97 -16.05
CA ARG A 257 -6.41 7.99 -14.97
C ARG A 257 -6.41 8.63 -13.58
N LEU A 258 -5.57 9.63 -13.33
CA LEU A 258 -5.54 10.32 -12.04
C LEU A 258 -6.85 11.09 -11.78
N LEU A 259 -7.46 11.66 -12.82
CA LEU A 259 -8.78 12.28 -12.73
C LEU A 259 -9.86 11.23 -12.41
N ASP A 260 -9.85 10.09 -13.09
CA ASP A 260 -10.81 8.99 -12.85
C ASP A 260 -10.67 8.43 -11.42
N CYS A 261 -9.44 8.19 -10.97
CA CYS A 261 -9.13 7.81 -9.58
C CYS A 261 -9.65 8.84 -8.57
N SER A 262 -9.62 10.14 -8.90
CA SER A 262 -10.10 11.19 -8.00
C SER A 262 -11.63 11.14 -7.78
N GLU A 263 -12.38 10.55 -8.71
CA GLU A 263 -13.82 10.36 -8.60
C GLU A 263 -14.19 9.21 -7.66
N VAL A 264 -13.29 8.25 -7.43
CA VAL A 264 -13.51 7.18 -6.44
C VAL A 264 -13.82 7.77 -5.07
N GLY A 265 -13.02 8.76 -4.62
CA GLY A 265 -13.20 9.42 -3.34
C GLY A 265 -14.52 10.18 -3.17
N LYS A 266 -15.23 10.46 -4.28
CA LYS A 266 -16.53 11.15 -4.30
C LYS A 266 -17.70 10.22 -4.58
N SER A 267 -17.42 8.98 -5.00
CA SER A 267 -18.43 8.06 -5.52
C SER A 267 -19.43 7.57 -4.47
N GLY A 268 -19.02 7.53 -3.20
CA GLY A 268 -19.76 6.86 -2.13
C GLY A 268 -19.82 5.34 -2.23
N LEU A 269 -19.17 4.75 -3.24
CA LEU A 269 -19.17 3.29 -3.48
C LEU A 269 -18.06 2.58 -2.72
N VAL A 270 -16.88 3.19 -2.65
CA VAL A 270 -15.69 2.61 -2.00
C VAL A 270 -15.15 3.55 -0.95
N GLN A 271 -14.70 2.95 0.14
CA GLN A 271 -13.93 3.62 1.17
C GLN A 271 -12.44 3.36 1.00
N TRP A 272 -11.64 4.34 1.38
CA TRP A 272 -10.22 4.19 1.65
C TRP A 272 -9.98 4.44 3.11
N GLY A 273 -9.23 3.57 3.77
CA GLY A 273 -9.12 3.66 5.21
C GLY A 273 -8.12 2.70 5.80
N MET A 274 -8.10 2.67 7.12
CA MET A 274 -7.23 1.78 7.90
C MET A 274 -8.06 0.69 8.54
N LEU A 275 -7.62 -0.55 8.36
CA LEU A 275 -8.14 -1.73 9.04
C LEU A 275 -7.11 -2.16 10.09
N HIS A 276 -7.47 -2.04 11.37
CA HIS A 276 -6.57 -2.35 12.49
C HIS A 276 -7.08 -3.54 13.29
N TYR A 277 -6.26 -4.58 13.37
CA TYR A 277 -6.57 -5.81 14.09
C TYR A 277 -5.45 -6.22 15.03
N ARG A 278 -5.79 -6.92 16.12
CA ARG A 278 -4.83 -7.47 17.08
C ARG A 278 -4.99 -8.98 17.21
N LYS A 279 -3.88 -9.71 17.19
CA LYS A 279 -3.84 -11.15 17.43
C LYS A 279 -4.14 -11.46 18.90
N GLU A 280 -5.22 -12.18 19.18
CA GLU A 280 -5.60 -12.54 20.55
C GLU A 280 -4.94 -13.84 21.04
N ASN A 281 -4.71 -14.80 20.13
CA ASN A 281 -4.22 -16.14 20.45
C ASN A 281 -2.96 -16.50 19.67
#